data_AF-N1PUS6-F1
#
_entry.id   AF-N1PUS6-F1
#
_cell.length_a   1.000
_cell.length_b   1.000
_cell.length_c   1.000
_cell.angle_alpha   90.00
_cell.angle_beta   90.00
_cell.angle_gamma   90.00
#
_symmetry.space_group_name_H-M   'P 1'
#
loop_
_entity.id
_entity.type
_entity.pdbx_description
1 polymer ?
#
loop_
_entity_poly.entity_id
_entity_poly.type
_entity_poly.pdbx_seq_one_letter_code
_entity_poly.pdbx_strand_id
1 'polypeptide(L)'
;FGFGARPQPSSAEKIAAAEAEIEMVSNMFNQLVDTCTRKCIPPQYREADLNKGESVCLDRCVSKFFEVNIKVSEKMQGEAAQRQGG
;
A
#
# COMPACT_ATOMS: atom_id res chain seq x y z
N PHE A 1 -44.24 -5.27 10.01
CA PHE A 1 -43.31 -5.33 11.16
C PHE A 1 -42.30 -6.44 10.89
N GLY A 2 -41.00 -6.12 10.80
CA GLY A 2 -39.95 -7.13 10.65
C GLY A 2 -38.79 -6.72 9.74
N PHE A 3 -38.22 -5.52 9.93
CA PHE A 3 -36.96 -5.16 9.29
C PHE A 3 -35.82 -5.88 10.03
N GLY A 4 -35.20 -6.87 9.37
CA GLY A 4 -34.07 -7.63 9.90
C GLY A 4 -32.85 -6.73 10.10
N ALA A 5 -32.53 -6.44 11.36
CA ALA A 5 -31.27 -5.80 11.72
C ALA A 5 -30.12 -6.77 11.43
N ARG A 6 -29.18 -6.37 10.58
CA ARG A 6 -27.90 -7.07 10.43
C ARG A 6 -27.21 -7.12 11.81
N PRO A 7 -26.68 -8.27 12.26
CA PRO A 7 -25.94 -8.34 13.51
C PRO A 7 -24.75 -7.37 13.46
N GLN A 8 -24.60 -6.56 14.51
CA GLN A 8 -23.45 -5.68 14.69
C GLN A 8 -22.19 -6.55 14.88
N PRO A 9 -21.07 -6.23 14.20
CA PRO A 9 -19.83 -6.99 14.38
C PRO A 9 -19.36 -6.92 15.83
N SER A 10 -18.92 -8.07 16.34
CA SER A 10 -18.38 -8.21 17.70
C SER A 10 -17.12 -7.37 17.89
N SER A 11 -16.76 -7.08 19.14
CA SER A 11 -15.49 -6.41 19.45
C SER A 11 -14.28 -7.16 18.90
N ALA A 12 -14.33 -8.51 18.92
CA ALA A 12 -13.29 -9.36 18.36
C ALA A 12 -13.15 -9.19 16.84
N GLU A 13 -14.26 -9.16 16.09
CA GLU A 13 -14.24 -8.93 14.64
C GLU A 13 -13.72 -7.52 14.29
N LYS A 14 -14.06 -6.51 15.10
CA LYS A 14 -13.54 -5.14 14.92
C LYS A 14 -12.04 -5.05 15.16
N ILE A 15 -11.53 -5.75 16.18
CA ILE A 15 -10.09 -5.80 16.48
C ILE A 15 -9.35 -6.53 15.35
N ALA A 16 -9.84 -7.69 14.91
CA ALA A 16 -9.23 -8.44 13.82
C ALA A 16 -9.17 -7.63 12.51
N ALA A 17 -10.22 -6.86 12.19
CA ALA A 17 -10.21 -5.97 11.03
C ALA A 17 -9.14 -4.86 11.17
N ALA A 18 -9.03 -4.24 12.34
CA ALA A 18 -8.02 -3.22 12.60
C ALA A 18 -6.58 -3.78 12.53
N GLU A 19 -6.36 -5.00 13.05
CA GLU A 19 -5.07 -5.69 12.96
C GLU A 19 -4.67 -5.93 11.49
N ALA A 20 -5.62 -6.39 10.66
CA ALA A 20 -5.39 -6.59 9.23
C ALA A 20 -5.07 -5.28 8.49
N GLU A 21 -5.74 -4.18 8.84
CA GLU A 21 -5.42 -2.86 8.28
C GLU A 21 -3.99 -2.42 8.63
N ILE A 22 -3.58 -2.60 9.89
CA ILE A 22 -2.22 -2.27 10.34
C ILE A 22 -1.18 -3.13 9.61
N GLU A 23 -1.43 -4.43 9.46
CA GLU A 23 -0.52 -5.34 8.75
C GLU A 23 -0.34 -4.90 7.29
N MET A 24 -1.43 -4.57 6.60
CA MET A 24 -1.38 -4.08 5.23
C MET A 24 -0.56 -2.79 5.10
N VAL A 25 -0.80 -1.80 5.95
CA VAL A 25 -0.06 -0.52 5.93
C VAL A 25 1.42 -0.74 6.23
N SER A 26 1.73 -1.61 7.20
CA SER A 26 3.10 -1.93 7.58
C SER A 26 3.87 -2.61 6.44
N ASN A 27 3.25 -3.60 5.79
CA ASN A 27 3.84 -4.26 4.63
C ASN A 27 4.07 -3.27 3.47
N MET A 28 3.08 -2.42 3.18
CA MET A 28 3.20 -1.40 2.13
C MET A 28 4.35 -0.43 2.42
N PHE A 29 4.50 0.02 3.68
CA PHE A 29 5.60 0.89 4.08
C PHE A 29 6.97 0.23 3.88
N ASN A 30 7.10 -1.04 4.29
CA ASN A 30 8.36 -1.78 4.10
C ASN A 30 8.72 -1.92 2.61
N GLN A 31 7.74 -2.23 1.75
CA GLN A 31 7.95 -2.32 0.30
C GLN A 31 8.29 -0.96 -0.31
N LEU A 32 7.66 0.12 0.15
CA LEU A 32 7.94 1.48 -0.30
C LEU A 32 9.39 1.86 0.01
N VAL A 33 9.82 1.67 1.26
CA VAL A 33 11.19 1.97 1.72
C VAL A 33 12.21 1.16 0.93
N ASP A 34 12.03 -0.15 0.81
CA ASP A 34 12.93 -1.03 0.05
C ASP A 34 13.01 -0.61 -1.43
N THR A 35 11.87 -0.37 -2.07
CA THR A 35 11.78 0.00 -3.49
C THR A 35 12.44 1.34 -3.76
N CYS A 36 12.11 2.37 -2.98
CA CYS A 36 12.61 3.71 -3.22
C CYS A 36 14.08 3.87 -2.82
N THR A 37 14.53 3.17 -1.78
CA THR A 37 15.96 3.14 -1.44
C THR A 37 16.76 2.50 -2.58
N ARG A 38 16.32 1.33 -3.09
CA ARG A 38 16.99 0.66 -4.23
C ARG A 38 17.01 1.50 -5.50
N LYS A 39 15.97 2.31 -5.75
CA LYS A 39 15.85 3.12 -6.97
C LYS A 39 16.59 4.46 -6.89
N CYS A 40 16.68 5.06 -5.70
CA CYS A 40 17.14 6.43 -5.54
C CYS A 40 18.48 6.57 -4.81
N ILE A 41 18.88 5.57 -4.01
CA ILE A 41 20.12 5.62 -3.23
C ILE A 41 21.16 4.71 -3.89
N PRO A 42 22.25 5.24 -4.46
CA PRO A 42 23.29 4.44 -5.07
C PRO A 42 24.08 3.67 -4.00
N PRO A 43 24.67 2.50 -4.32
CA PRO A 43 25.44 1.72 -3.37
C PRO A 43 26.79 2.36 -2.98
N GLN A 44 27.24 3.40 -3.72
CA GLN A 44 28.41 4.19 -3.37
C GLN A 44 28.01 5.44 -2.57
N TYR A 45 28.21 5.38 -1.26
CA TYR A 45 27.98 6.51 -0.36
C TYR A 45 29.18 7.44 -0.34
N ARG A 46 28.99 8.66 -0.87
CA ARG A 46 30.03 9.71 -0.86
C ARG A 46 29.96 10.59 0.39
N GLU A 47 28.76 10.75 0.94
CA GLU A 47 28.44 11.52 2.14
C GLU A 47 27.26 10.86 2.86
N ALA A 48 27.03 11.25 4.13
CA ALA A 48 25.98 10.64 4.96
C ALA A 48 24.60 11.25 4.72
N ASP A 49 24.55 12.51 4.29
CA ASP A 49 23.31 13.23 4.04
C ASP A 49 22.79 12.96 2.63
N LEU A 50 21.48 13.02 2.47
CA LEU A 50 20.87 12.93 1.15
C LEU A 50 21.22 14.17 0.34
N ASN A 51 21.80 13.97 -0.84
CA ASN A 51 21.97 15.06 -1.78
C ASN A 51 20.62 15.46 -2.40
N LYS A 52 20.57 16.66 -2.99
CA LYS A 52 19.34 17.20 -3.60
C LYS A 52 18.72 16.25 -4.65
N GLY A 53 19.55 15.50 -5.38
CA GLY A 53 19.09 14.53 -6.37
C GLY A 53 18.39 13.34 -5.74
N GLU A 54 18.96 12.78 -4.67
CA GLU A 54 18.39 11.68 -3.88
C GLU A 54 17.07 12.11 -3.24
N SER A 55 17.00 13.29 -2.60
CA SER A 55 15.76 13.80 -2.01
C SER A 55 14.63 13.93 -3.03
N VAL A 56 14.90 14.59 -4.17
CA VAL A 56 13.90 14.77 -5.24
C VAL A 56 13.51 13.42 -5.89
N CYS A 57 14.45 12.48 -5.98
CA CYS A 57 14.16 11.13 -6.46
C CYS A 57 13.20 10.41 -5.52
N LEU A 58 13.44 10.45 -4.20
CA LEU A 58 12.59 9.82 -3.19
C LEU A 58 11.16 10.35 -3.26
N ASP A 59 10.98 11.68 -3.32
CA ASP A 59 9.64 12.30 -3.45
C ASP A 59 8.88 11.77 -4.69
N ARG A 60 9.57 11.75 -5.85
CA ARG A 60 9.01 11.23 -7.10
C ARG A 60 8.75 9.72 -7.03
N CYS A 61 9.62 8.98 -6.36
CA CYS A 61 9.47 7.54 -6.20
C CYS A 61 8.23 7.20 -5.39
N VAL A 62 8.02 7.88 -4.25
CA VAL A 62 6.83 7.70 -3.40
C VAL A 62 5.56 8.02 -4.19
N SER A 63 5.53 9.16 -4.90
CA SER A 63 4.39 9.53 -5.74
C SER A 63 4.07 8.46 -6.79
N LYS A 64 5.08 7.96 -7.50
CA LYS A 64 4.92 6.90 -8.51
C LYS A 64 4.53 5.56 -7.90
N PHE A 65 5.05 5.22 -6.72
CA PHE A 65 4.72 3.97 -6.03
C PHE A 65 3.22 3.90 -5.74
N PHE A 66 2.63 4.97 -5.19
CA PHE A 66 1.20 5.02 -4.93
C PHE A 66 0.37 5.05 -6.22
N GLU A 67 0.79 5.81 -7.23
CA GLU A 67 0.12 5.82 -8.54
C GLU A 67 0.05 4.41 -9.15
N VAL A 68 1.15 3.66 -9.09
CA VAL A 68 1.21 2.28 -9.56
C VAL A 68 0.36 1.36 -8.70
N ASN A 69 0.39 1.49 -7.36
CA ASN A 69 -0.43 0.67 -6.47
C ASN A 69 -1.92 0.81 -6.79
N ILE A 70 -2.43 2.03 -6.98
CA ILE A 70 -3.83 2.28 -7.34
C ILE A 70 -4.18 1.60 -8.67
N LYS A 71 -3.37 1.81 -9.72
CA LYS A 71 -3.61 1.21 -11.04
C LYS A 71 -3.61 -0.32 -11.00
N VAL A 72 -2.73 -0.92 -10.19
CA VAL A 72 -2.70 -2.38 -10.00
C VAL A 72 -3.97 -2.84 -9.27
N SER A 73 -4.40 -2.14 -8.21
CA SER A 73 -5.65 -2.45 -7.51
C SER A 73 -6.88 -2.38 -8.42
N GLU A 74 -7.01 -1.33 -9.23
CA GLU A 74 -8.08 -1.17 -10.21
C GLU A 74 -8.11 -2.34 -11.22
N LYS A 75 -6.93 -2.72 -11.72
CA LYS A 75 -6.81 -3.84 -12.65
C LYS A 75 -7.22 -5.17 -12.01
N MET A 76 -6.76 -5.44 -10.79
CA MET A 76 -7.11 -6.67 -10.07
C MET A 76 -8.61 -6.77 -9.79
N GLN A 77 -9.26 -5.66 -9.42
CA GLN A 77 -10.71 -5.61 -9.23
C GLN A 77 -11.46 -5.87 -10.55
N GLY A 78 -11.00 -5.27 -11.65
CA GLY A 78 -11.55 -5.52 -12.98
C GLY A 78 -11.43 -6.99 -13.41
N GLU A 79 -10.26 -7.61 -13.21
CA GLU A 79 -10.03 -9.02 -13.52
C GLU A 79 -10.87 -9.96 -12.63
N ALA A 80 -11.04 -9.64 -11.35
CA ALA A 80 -11.86 -10.42 -10.43
C ALA A 80 -13.35 -10.41 -10.84
N ALA A 81 -13.88 -9.25 -11.25
CA ALA A 81 -15.23 -9.14 -11.77
C ALA A 81 -15.43 -9.95 -13.05
N GLN A 82 -14.44 -9.95 -13.94
CA GLN A 82 -14.48 -10.73 -15.19
C GLN A 82 -14.44 -12.25 -14.93
N ARG A 83 -13.75 -12.71 -13.88
CA ARG A 83 -13.67 -14.14 -13.51
C ARG A 83 -14.91 -14.68 -12.82
N GLN A 84 -15.73 -13.84 -12.18
CA GLN A 84 -17.00 -14.27 -11.56
C GLN A 84 -18.19 -14.29 -12.53
N GLY A 85 -18.06 -13.67 -13.70
CA GLY A 85 -19.10 -13.57 -14.72
C GLY A 85 -19.01 -14.61 -15.85
N GLY A 86 -18.18 -15.64 -15.71
CA GLY A 86 -17.96 -16.72 -16.70
C GLY A 86 -18.27 -18.10 -16.14
#